data_AF-A0A519ST42-F1
#
_entry.id   AF-A0A519ST42-F1
#
_cell.length_a   1.000
_cell.length_b   1.000
_cell.length_c   1.000
_cell.angle_alpha   90.00
_cell.angle_beta   90.00
_cell.angle_gamma   90.00
#
_symmetry.space_group_name_H-M   'P 1'
#
loop_
_entity.id
_entity.type
_entity.pdbx_description
1 polymer ?
#
loop_
_entity_poly.entity_id
_entity_poly.type
_entity_poly.pdbx_seq_one_letter_code
_entity_poly.pdbx_strand_id
1 'polypeptide(L)'
;MEVSLKSGDLRLLNVSGPVVANTISGDIQIKFNVTPTQPSAVSSVSGDVDVTLPAPSRLSLSMRSISGEIYTDFDLNLGGGNGMQHVGGQTVEGRANGGGTTFSLKTISGDIFVRKTK
;
A
#
# COMPACT_ATOMS: atom_id res chain seq x y z
N MET A 1 1.21 14.74 3.87
CA MET A 1 1.42 14.61 5.33
C MET A 1 2.53 13.62 5.57
N GLU A 2 3.41 13.87 6.53
CA GLU A 2 4.50 12.97 6.91
C GLU A 2 4.38 12.59 8.39
N VAL A 3 4.51 11.30 8.72
CA VAL A 3 4.43 10.77 10.08
C VAL A 3 5.53 9.73 10.28
N SER A 4 6.26 9.81 11.40
CA SER A 4 7.28 8.85 11.77
C SER A 4 7.09 8.41 13.22
N LEU A 5 7.02 7.11 13.44
CA LEU A 5 6.88 6.49 14.76
C LEU A 5 8.00 5.49 15.00
N LYS A 6 8.46 5.39 16.24
CA LYS A 6 9.41 4.34 16.64
C LYS A 6 8.68 3.11 17.19
N SER A 7 7.60 3.33 17.94
CA SER A 7 6.82 2.26 18.54
C SER A 7 5.37 2.71 18.72
N GLY A 8 4.43 1.84 18.37
CA GLY A 8 3.00 2.05 18.54
C GLY A 8 2.25 2.12 17.21
N ASP A 9 0.93 1.93 17.30
CA ASP A 9 0.07 1.83 16.13
C ASP A 9 -0.24 3.20 15.54
N LEU A 10 -0.19 3.29 14.21
CA LEU A 10 -0.61 4.47 13.47
C LEU A 10 -2.01 4.24 12.88
N ARG A 11 -2.97 5.10 13.23
CA ARG A 11 -4.31 5.07 12.64
C ARG A 11 -4.63 6.42 12.02
N LEU A 12 -4.69 6.46 10.69
CA LEU A 12 -5.09 7.62 9.93
C LEU A 12 -6.45 7.35 9.29
N LEU A 13 -7.46 8.09 9.70
CA LEU A 13 -8.84 7.95 9.22
C LEU A 13 -9.26 9.17 8.40
N ASN A 14 -10.09 8.94 7.38
CA ASN A 14 -10.63 9.99 6.51
C ASN A 14 -9.56 10.83 5.80
N VAL A 15 -8.49 10.18 5.36
CA VAL A 15 -7.38 10.85 4.68
C VAL A 15 -7.82 11.31 3.29
N SER A 16 -7.50 12.56 2.96
CA SER A 16 -7.84 13.17 1.67
C SER A 16 -6.65 13.66 0.85
N GLY A 17 -5.43 13.51 1.37
CA GLY A 17 -4.20 13.95 0.72
C GLY A 17 -3.11 12.88 0.75
N PRO A 18 -1.94 13.15 0.15
CA PRO A 18 -0.83 12.21 0.15
C PRO A 18 -0.30 11.96 1.56
N VAL A 19 0.11 10.73 1.83
CA VAL A 19 0.68 10.32 3.11
C VAL A 19 2.05 9.68 2.92
N VAL A 20 2.99 10.10 3.74
CA VAL A 20 4.27 9.44 3.96
C VAL A 20 4.29 8.97 5.41
N ALA A 21 4.21 7.67 5.64
CA ALA A 21 4.16 7.10 6.99
C ALA A 21 5.30 6.12 7.19
N ASN A 22 6.03 6.23 8.30
CA ASN A 22 7.12 5.34 8.65
C ASN A 22 6.97 4.85 10.09
N THR A 23 7.11 3.55 10.32
CA THR A 23 7.18 2.98 11.67
C THR A 23 8.28 1.93 11.79
N ILE A 24 8.82 1.76 12.99
CA ILE A 24 9.73 0.65 13.29
C ILE A 24 8.96 -0.53 13.88
N SER A 25 8.03 -0.27 14.81
CA SER A 25 7.26 -1.32 15.47
C SER A 25 5.84 -0.86 15.72
N GLY A 26 4.86 -1.61 15.21
CA GLY A 26 3.44 -1.32 15.34
C GLY A 26 2.74 -1.31 13.99
N ASP A 27 1.42 -1.44 14.03
CA ASP A 27 0.62 -1.58 12.83
C ASP A 27 0.26 -0.22 12.24
N ILE A 28 0.23 -0.13 10.91
CA ILE A 28 -0.19 1.06 10.18
C ILE A 28 -1.55 0.79 9.54
N GLN A 29 -2.57 1.52 9.97
CA GLN A 29 -3.88 1.55 9.32
C GLN A 29 -4.16 2.93 8.72
N ILE A 30 -4.41 2.98 7.41
CA ILE A 30 -4.75 4.21 6.70
C ILE A 30 -6.05 4.01 5.91
N LYS A 31 -7.04 4.86 6.17
CA LYS A 31 -8.30 4.88 5.42
C LYS A 31 -8.43 6.19 4.66
N PHE A 32 -8.37 6.09 3.33
CA PHE A 32 -8.58 7.21 2.42
C PHE A 32 -10.07 7.38 2.13
N ASN A 33 -10.56 8.61 2.32
CA ASN A 33 -11.92 8.98 1.91
C ASN A 33 -11.96 9.38 0.43
N VAL A 34 -10.86 9.92 -0.09
CA VAL A 34 -10.70 10.24 -1.51
C VAL A 34 -9.41 9.66 -2.05
N THR A 35 -9.41 9.38 -3.34
CA THR A 35 -8.22 8.94 -4.06
C THR A 35 -7.14 10.02 -3.95
N PRO A 36 -5.95 9.72 -3.42
CA PRO A 36 -4.88 10.70 -3.38
C PRO A 36 -4.49 11.11 -4.80
N THR A 37 -4.26 12.40 -5.02
CA THR A 37 -3.84 12.95 -6.32
C THR A 37 -2.33 12.99 -6.49
N GLN A 38 -1.59 12.80 -5.39
CA GLN A 38 -0.14 12.79 -5.33
C GLN A 38 0.38 11.44 -4.80
N PRO A 39 1.65 11.09 -5.05
CA PRO A 39 2.21 9.85 -4.58
C PRO A 39 2.18 9.72 -3.05
N SER A 40 1.99 8.51 -2.57
CA SER A 40 2.02 8.19 -1.13
C SER A 40 2.95 7.02 -0.87
N ALA A 41 3.57 7.01 0.30
CA ALA A 41 4.54 6.00 0.70
C ALA A 41 4.31 5.58 2.15
N VAL A 42 4.33 4.28 2.39
CA VAL A 42 4.21 3.72 3.73
C VAL A 42 5.31 2.71 3.92
N SER A 43 6.08 2.84 5.00
CA SER A 43 7.09 1.86 5.37
C SER A 43 6.98 1.41 6.82
N SER A 44 7.13 0.11 7.04
CA SER A 44 7.21 -0.50 8.37
C SER A 44 8.42 -1.43 8.45
N VAL A 45 9.02 -1.56 9.63
CA VAL A 45 10.00 -2.62 9.90
C VAL A 45 9.29 -3.85 10.46
N SER A 46 8.49 -3.68 11.51
CA SER A 46 7.74 -4.75 12.15
C SER A 46 6.31 -4.32 12.42
N GLY A 47 5.35 -4.99 11.78
CA GLY A 47 3.93 -4.70 11.88
C GLY A 47 3.26 -4.69 10.53
N ASP A 48 1.94 -4.83 10.56
CA ASP A 48 1.12 -4.95 9.37
C ASP A 48 0.79 -3.57 8.79
N VAL A 49 0.59 -3.52 7.47
CA VAL A 49 0.21 -2.30 6.75
C VAL A 49 -1.14 -2.50 6.09
N ASP A 50 -2.18 -1.90 6.66
CA ASP A 50 -3.56 -1.93 6.13
C ASP A 50 -3.92 -0.57 5.52
N VAL A 51 -4.11 -0.56 4.20
CA VAL A 51 -4.55 0.62 3.47
C VAL A 51 -5.89 0.36 2.81
N THR A 52 -6.87 1.19 3.14
CA THR A 52 -8.19 1.19 2.50
C THR A 52 -8.34 2.40 1.58
N LEU A 53 -8.71 2.17 0.32
CA LEU A 53 -8.89 3.19 -0.72
C LEU A 53 -10.25 3.04 -1.41
N PRO A 54 -10.83 4.13 -1.98
CA PRO A 54 -12.07 4.04 -2.74
C PRO A 54 -11.98 3.07 -3.92
N ALA A 55 -13.02 2.26 -4.17
CA ALA A 55 -13.06 1.33 -5.29
C ALA A 55 -12.73 1.93 -6.69
N PRO A 56 -13.19 3.15 -7.05
CA PRO A 56 -12.88 3.75 -8.36
C PRO A 56 -11.48 4.39 -8.44
N SER A 57 -10.63 4.20 -7.43
CA SER A 57 -9.30 4.81 -7.37
C SER A 57 -8.39 4.30 -8.49
N ARG A 58 -7.84 5.20 -9.29
CA ARG A 58 -6.82 4.88 -10.30
C ARG A 58 -5.44 4.98 -9.69
N LEU A 59 -4.79 3.84 -9.49
CA LEU A 59 -3.60 3.73 -8.65
C LEU A 59 -2.57 2.82 -9.29
N SER A 60 -1.31 3.14 -9.09
CA SER A 60 -0.18 2.25 -9.37
C SER A 60 0.39 1.81 -8.03
N LEU A 61 0.12 0.57 -7.63
CA LEU A 61 0.58 0.00 -6.37
C LEU A 61 1.94 -0.66 -6.56
N SER A 62 2.89 -0.33 -5.68
CA SER A 62 4.15 -1.04 -5.52
C SER A 62 4.23 -1.49 -4.07
N MET A 63 3.99 -2.78 -3.85
CA MET A 63 3.89 -3.39 -2.52
C MET A 63 5.09 -4.30 -2.33
N ARG A 64 5.74 -4.25 -1.17
CA ARG A 64 6.89 -5.10 -0.87
C ARG A 64 6.90 -5.57 0.57
N SER A 65 6.82 -6.88 0.82
CA SER A 65 7.03 -7.49 2.14
C SER A 65 8.18 -8.47 2.09
N ILE A 66 9.17 -8.32 2.98
CA ILE A 66 10.29 -9.27 3.06
C ILE A 66 9.84 -10.58 3.74
N SER A 67 9.14 -10.46 4.86
CA SER A 67 8.62 -11.59 5.64
C SER A 67 7.16 -11.34 5.98
N GLY A 68 6.28 -11.80 5.09
CA GLY A 68 4.84 -11.69 5.21
C GLY A 68 4.18 -11.82 3.85
N GLU A 69 2.86 -11.74 3.84
CA GLU A 69 2.05 -11.88 2.63
C GLU A 69 1.43 -10.54 2.21
N ILE A 70 1.05 -10.46 0.94
CA ILE A 70 0.43 -9.27 0.36
C ILE A 70 -0.96 -9.66 -0.13
N TYR A 71 -1.97 -9.02 0.44
CA TYR A 71 -3.37 -9.21 0.12
C TYR A 71 -3.96 -7.93 -0.47
N THR A 72 -4.77 -8.08 -1.50
CA THR A 72 -5.43 -6.94 -2.15
C THR A 72 -6.82 -7.30 -2.64
N ASP A 73 -7.78 -6.41 -2.41
CA ASP A 73 -9.11 -6.52 -3.01
C ASP A 73 -9.15 -5.90 -4.41
N PHE A 74 -8.13 -5.14 -4.81
CA PHE A 74 -8.07 -4.51 -6.13
C PHE A 74 -7.76 -5.52 -7.21
N ASP A 75 -8.45 -5.41 -8.34
CA ASP A 75 -8.07 -6.11 -9.56
C ASP A 75 -6.85 -5.39 -10.15
N LEU A 76 -5.67 -6.01 -9.96
CA LEU A 76 -4.40 -5.42 -10.36
C LEU A 76 -3.99 -5.97 -11.71
N ASN A 77 -3.79 -5.05 -12.65
CA ASN A 77 -3.05 -5.36 -13.86
C ASN A 77 -1.56 -5.41 -13.50
N LEU A 78 -1.07 -6.62 -13.22
CA LEU A 78 0.35 -6.94 -13.05
C LEU A 78 0.98 -6.91 -14.45
N GLY A 79 1.49 -5.75 -14.87
CA GLY A 79 2.02 -5.54 -16.21
C GLY A 79 3.26 -6.40 -16.47
N GLY A 80 3.08 -7.64 -16.89
CA GLY A 80 4.13 -8.54 -17.33
C GLY A 80 4.66 -8.14 -18.70
N GLY A 81 5.71 -7.31 -18.73
CA GLY A 81 6.48 -7.07 -19.93
C GLY A 81 7.25 -8.33 -20.35
N ASN A 82 7.14 -8.70 -21.63
CA ASN A 82 7.88 -9.78 -22.31
C ASN A 82 7.47 -11.22 -21.99
N GLY A 83 6.17 -11.52 -21.90
CA GLY A 83 5.66 -12.91 -21.95
C GLY A 83 6.02 -13.80 -20.75
N MET A 84 6.82 -13.30 -19.81
CA MET A 84 7.13 -13.94 -18.54
C MET A 84 6.33 -13.21 -17.45
N GLN A 85 5.42 -13.94 -16.80
CA GLN A 85 4.70 -13.46 -15.64
C GLN A 85 5.65 -13.47 -14.44
N HIS A 86 5.62 -12.42 -13.62
CA HIS A 86 6.37 -12.40 -12.36
C HIS A 86 5.70 -13.39 -11.39
N VAL A 87 6.19 -14.64 -11.34
CA VAL A 87 5.60 -15.78 -10.58
C VAL A 87 6.09 -15.88 -9.13
N GLY A 88 6.82 -14.88 -8.63
CA GLY A 88 7.23 -14.87 -7.23
C GLY A 88 8.28 -13.81 -6.93
N GLY A 89 8.10 -13.14 -5.79
CA GLY A 89 8.98 -12.13 -5.28
C GLY A 89 8.35 -11.44 -4.07
N GLN A 90 9.19 -10.93 -3.18
CA GLN A 90 8.78 -10.09 -2.05
C GLN A 90 8.10 -8.79 -2.49
N THR A 91 8.05 -8.50 -3.79
CA THR A 91 7.53 -7.27 -4.40
C THR A 91 6.42 -7.57 -5.39
N VAL A 92 5.28 -6.92 -5.24
CA VAL A 92 4.12 -6.97 -6.13
C VAL A 92 3.86 -5.58 -6.68
N GLU A 93 3.94 -5.44 -8.00
CA GLU A 93 3.62 -4.20 -8.69
C GLU A 93 2.41 -4.38 -9.59
N GLY A 94 1.42 -3.50 -9.44
CA GLY A 94 0.15 -3.63 -10.14
C GLY A 94 -0.53 -2.29 -10.36
N ARG A 95 -1.26 -2.18 -11.47
CA ARG A 95 -2.07 -1.00 -11.76
C ARG A 95 -3.54 -1.32 -11.51
N ALA A 96 -4.18 -0.54 -10.66
CA ALA A 96 -5.62 -0.57 -10.44
C ALA A 96 -6.31 0.47 -11.34
N ASN A 97 -7.43 0.09 -11.97
CA ASN A 97 -8.30 0.97 -12.76
C ASN A 97 -7.59 1.81 -13.85
N GLY A 98 -6.64 1.20 -14.57
CA GLY A 98 -5.90 1.85 -15.66
C GLY A 98 -4.64 2.61 -15.23
N GLY A 99 -4.28 2.56 -13.94
CA GLY A 99 -3.09 3.23 -13.40
C GLY A 99 -3.33 4.72 -13.16
N GLY A 100 -2.57 5.29 -12.23
CA GLY A 100 -2.72 6.67 -11.81
C GLY A 100 -1.61 7.06 -10.85
N THR A 101 -1.97 7.68 -9.72
CA THR A 101 -0.97 8.04 -8.70
C THR A 101 -0.25 6.81 -8.15
N THR A 102 1.01 6.97 -7.78
CA THR A 102 1.83 5.87 -7.26
C THR A 102 1.65 5.73 -5.76
N PHE A 103 1.43 4.50 -5.31
CA PHE A 103 1.31 4.14 -3.91
C PHE A 103 2.37 3.08 -3.56
N SER A 104 3.33 3.44 -2.73
CA SER A 104 4.39 2.53 -2.30
C SER A 104 4.13 2.02 -0.89
N LEU A 105 4.12 0.70 -0.73
CA LEU A 105 3.87 0.02 0.52
C LEU A 105 5.04 -0.92 0.78
N LYS A 106 5.76 -0.74 1.88
CA LYS A 106 6.90 -1.58 2.22
C LYS A 106 6.83 -2.04 3.66
N THR A 107 7.06 -3.32 3.89
CA THR A 107 7.30 -3.85 5.23
C THR A 107 8.46 -4.86 5.21
N ILE A 108 9.15 -5.00 6.33
CA ILE A 108 10.19 -6.02 6.50
C ILE A 108 9.58 -7.28 7.11
N SER A 109 8.85 -7.15 8.21
CA SER A 109 8.14 -8.24 8.87
C SER A 109 6.70 -7.83 9.13
N GLY A 110 5.78 -8.43 8.40
CA GLY A 110 4.34 -8.16 8.49
C GLY A 110 3.65 -8.29 7.14
N ASP A 111 2.34 -8.29 7.20
CA ASP A 111 1.50 -8.44 6.02
C ASP A 111 1.09 -7.06 5.49
N ILE A 112 0.85 -6.99 4.18
CA ILE A 112 0.32 -5.78 3.53
C ILE A 112 -1.09 -6.09 3.05
N PHE A 113 -2.06 -5.30 3.51
CA PHE A 113 -3.45 -5.38 3.08
C PHE A 113 -3.82 -4.12 2.30
N VAL A 114 -4.30 -4.29 1.08
CA VAL A 114 -4.87 -3.19 0.28
C VAL A 114 -6.35 -3.44 0.01
N ARG A 115 -7.21 -2.70 0.69
CA ARG A 115 -8.66 -2.93 0.71
C ARG A 115 -9.41 -1.87 -0.06
N LYS A 116 -10.58 -2.25 -0.60
CA LYS A 116 -11.53 -1.29 -1.16
C LYS A 116 -12.49 -0.81 -0.08
N THR A 117 -12.66 0.50 0.08
CA THR A 117 -13.84 1.00 0.79
C THR A 117 -15.05 0.86 -0.13
N LYS A 118 -16.11 0.24 0.40
CA LYS A 118 -17.41 0.15 -0.24
C LYS A 118 -18.17 1.46 -0.11
#